data_AF-A0A316VG68-F1
#
_entry.id   AF-A0A316VG68-F1
#
_cell.length_a   1.000
_cell.length_b   1.000
_cell.length_c   1.000
_cell.angle_alpha   90.00
_cell.angle_beta   90.00
_cell.angle_gamma   90.00
#
_symmetry.space_group_name_H-M   'P 1'
#
loop_
_entity.id
_entity.type
_entity.pdbx_description
1 polymer ?
#
loop_
_entity_poly.entity_id
_entity_poly.type
_entity_poly.pdbx_seq_one_letter_code
_entity_poly.pdbx_strand_id
1 'polypeptide(L)'
;MATVSTVQLPQQPSVLQKLGMGAMMGTGVGLCIGFIGGAFQILRAGPGPKGTMGTLGQFMGTSAATFGFFMSIGTVIRTEGRDMEGEDIMRRLTQEPNSLRILQMERMKNRTRELS
;
A
#
# COMPACT_ATOMS: atom_id res chain seq x y z
N MET A 1 2.99 -18.51 30.78
CA MET A 1 2.94 -17.04 30.73
C MET A 1 3.29 -16.63 29.31
N ALA A 2 2.32 -16.75 28.38
CA ALA A 2 2.53 -16.45 26.98
C ALA A 2 2.27 -14.95 26.77
N THR A 3 3.29 -14.26 26.26
CA THR A 3 3.25 -12.86 25.85
C THR A 3 2.11 -12.65 24.87
N VAL A 4 1.09 -11.90 25.29
CA VAL A 4 0.07 -11.36 24.40
C VAL A 4 0.78 -10.37 23.49
N SER A 5 1.08 -10.78 22.26
CA SER A 5 1.42 -9.86 21.19
C SER A 5 0.21 -8.96 20.99
N THR A 6 0.28 -7.73 21.49
CA THR A 6 -0.67 -6.67 21.17
C THR A 6 -0.74 -6.57 19.66
N VAL A 7 -1.80 -7.12 19.08
CA VAL A 7 -2.16 -6.88 17.68
C VAL A 7 -2.47 -5.39 17.60
N GLN A 8 -1.47 -4.59 17.22
CA GLN A 8 -1.66 -3.19 16.87
C GLN A 8 -2.61 -3.19 15.67
N LEU A 9 -3.86 -2.76 15.88
CA LEU A 9 -4.75 -2.48 14.78
C LEU A 9 -4.02 -1.52 13.84
N PRO A 10 -3.83 -1.85 12.55
CA PRO A 10 -3.29 -0.88 11.61
C PRO A 10 -4.24 0.32 11.63
N GLN A 11 -3.78 1.46 12.14
CA GLN A 11 -4.52 2.72 12.05
C GLN A 11 -4.96 2.89 10.60
N GLN A 12 -6.27 2.92 10.35
CA GLN A 12 -6.81 3.25 9.03
C GLN A 12 -6.16 4.56 8.58
N PRO A 13 -5.32 4.54 7.53
CA PRO A 13 -4.69 5.77 7.08
C PRO A 13 -5.79 6.69 6.57
N SER A 14 -5.84 7.92 7.06
CA SER A 14 -6.81 8.91 6.60
C SER A 14 -6.71 9.09 5.08
N VAL A 15 -7.80 9.50 4.42
CA VAL A 15 -7.81 9.75 2.96
C VAL A 15 -6.65 10.66 2.54
N LEU A 16 -6.30 11.64 3.38
CA LEU A 16 -5.17 12.53 3.14
C LEU A 16 -3.82 11.84 3.30
N GLN A 17 -3.67 10.91 4.26
CA GLN A 17 -2.48 10.06 4.35
C GLN A 17 -2.34 9.13 3.14
N LYS A 18 -3.45 8.56 2.66
CA LYS A 18 -3.47 7.70 1.46
C LYS A 18 -3.08 8.51 0.22
N LEU A 19 -3.69 9.67 0.05
CA LEU A 19 -3.39 10.63 -1.00
C LEU A 19 -1.92 11.07 -0.95
N GLY A 20 -1.41 11.36 0.25
CA GLY A 20 -0.01 11.72 0.49
C GLY A 20 0.98 10.60 0.18
N MET A 21 0.66 9.35 0.50
CA MET A 21 1.48 8.19 0.14
C MET A 21 1.61 8.04 -1.39
N GLY A 22 0.49 8.13 -2.10
CA GLY A 22 0.49 8.06 -3.56
C GLY A 22 1.26 9.21 -4.20
N ALA A 23 1.10 10.41 -3.66
CA ALA A 23 1.86 11.58 -4.08
C ALA A 23 3.36 11.37 -3.85
N MET A 24 3.80 10.97 -2.65
CA MET A 24 5.21 10.83 -2.30
C MET A 24 5.92 9.75 -3.14
N MET A 25 5.28 8.60 -3.34
CA MET A 25 5.86 7.56 -4.19
C MET A 25 5.84 7.96 -5.68
N GLY A 26 4.75 8.59 -6.13
CA GLY A 26 4.60 9.06 -7.50
C GLY A 26 5.58 10.17 -7.86
N THR A 27 5.82 11.14 -6.98
CA THR A 27 6.81 12.20 -7.20
C THR A 27 8.23 11.64 -7.20
N GLY A 28 8.56 10.68 -6.32
CA GLY A 28 9.86 10.02 -6.30
C GLY A 28 10.17 9.31 -7.62
N VAL A 29 9.25 8.48 -8.11
CA VAL A 29 9.42 7.81 -9.41
C VAL A 29 9.43 8.81 -10.57
N GLY A 30 8.56 9.83 -10.53
CA GLY A 30 8.51 10.87 -11.55
C GLY A 30 9.79 11.71 -11.63
N LEU A 31 10.44 11.98 -10.49
CA LEU A 31 11.75 12.63 -10.47
C LEU A 31 12.83 11.76 -11.14
N CYS A 32 12.86 10.45 -10.85
CA CYS A 32 13.83 9.54 -11.47
C CYS A 32 13.61 9.41 -12.99
N ILE A 33 12.36 9.24 -13.44
CA ILE A 33 12.03 9.13 -14.87
C ILE A 33 12.31 10.47 -15.56
N GLY A 34 11.95 11.59 -14.94
CA GLY A 34 12.25 12.92 -15.47
C GLY A 34 13.74 13.22 -15.51
N PHE A 35 14.52 12.68 -14.56
CA PHE A 35 15.98 12.78 -14.58
C PHE A 35 16.56 11.98 -15.75
N ILE A 36 16.13 10.73 -15.97
CA ILE A 36 16.62 9.90 -17.07
C ILE A 36 16.21 10.49 -18.42
N GLY A 37 14.94 10.84 -18.59
CA GLY A 37 14.43 11.44 -19.83
C GLY A 37 15.04 12.81 -20.11
N GLY A 38 15.19 13.64 -19.08
CA GLY A 38 15.85 14.94 -19.18
C GLY A 38 17.34 14.83 -19.50
N ALA A 39 18.06 13.92 -18.84
CA ALA A 39 19.48 13.65 -19.10
C ALA A 39 19.67 13.11 -20.52
N PHE A 40 18.82 12.19 -20.97
CA PHE A 40 18.87 11.65 -22.34
C PHE A 40 18.62 12.75 -23.40
N GLN A 41 17.65 13.63 -23.17
CA GLN A 41 17.40 14.77 -24.05
C GLN A 41 18.57 15.75 -24.08
N ILE A 42 19.21 16.03 -22.95
CA ILE A 42 20.39 16.90 -22.87
C ILE A 42 21.58 16.28 -23.60
N LEU A 43 21.81 14.97 -23.44
CA LEU A 43 22.90 14.25 -24.09
C LEU A 43 22.72 14.16 -25.60
N ARG A 44 21.48 13.99 -26.08
CA ARG A 44 21.18 13.85 -27.51
C ARG A 44 21.02 15.18 -28.24
N ALA A 45 20.24 16.11 -27.68
CA ALA A 45 19.84 17.35 -28.34
C ALA A 45 20.60 18.58 -27.82
N GLY A 46 21.48 18.39 -26.83
CA GLY A 46 22.21 19.45 -26.15
C GLY A 46 21.39 20.11 -25.04
N PRO A 47 22.04 20.88 -24.15
CA PRO A 47 21.35 21.72 -23.20
C PRO A 47 20.56 22.79 -23.95
N GLY A 48 19.23 22.76 -23.82
CA GLY A 48 18.35 23.75 -24.44
C GLY A 48 18.63 25.19 -23.98
N PRO A 49 17.86 26.18 -24.45
CA PRO A 49 18.10 27.61 -24.16
C PRO A 49 18.05 27.97 -22.66
N LYS A 50 17.49 27.10 -21.82
CA LYS A 50 17.45 27.23 -20.36
C LYS A 50 18.65 26.57 -19.63
N GLY A 51 19.66 26.10 -20.37
CA GLY A 51 20.81 25.35 -19.85
C GLY A 51 20.48 23.90 -19.49
N THR A 52 21.50 23.16 -19.06
CA THR A 52 21.40 21.76 -18.60
C THR A 52 20.45 21.65 -17.40
N MET A 53 20.69 22.44 -16.35
CA MET A 53 19.93 22.38 -15.11
C MET A 53 18.48 22.83 -15.28
N GLY A 54 18.22 23.85 -16.10
CA GLY A 54 16.86 24.33 -16.38
C GLY A 54 16.04 23.33 -17.18
N THR A 55 16.64 22.71 -18.20
CA THR A 55 15.97 21.66 -19.01
C THR A 55 15.70 20.42 -18.16
N LEU A 56 16.71 19.96 -17.40
CA LEU A 56 16.60 18.81 -16.51
C LEU A 56 15.53 19.04 -15.43
N GLY A 57 15.55 20.21 -14.79
CA GLY A 57 14.56 20.60 -13.78
C GLY A 57 13.14 20.67 -14.34
N GLN A 58 12.93 21.11 -15.59
CA GLN A 58 11.61 21.05 -16.22
C GLN A 58 11.14 19.62 -16.45
N PHE A 59 11.98 18.73 -16.98
CA PHE A 59 11.61 17.32 -17.17
C PHE A 59 11.31 16.63 -15.84
N MET A 60 12.16 16.83 -14.84
CA MET A 60 11.99 16.31 -13.48
C MET A 60 10.71 16.85 -12.83
N GLY A 61 10.50 18.17 -12.88
CA GLY A 61 9.35 18.82 -12.26
C GLY A 61 8.03 18.42 -12.90
N THR A 62 7.95 18.45 -14.23
CA THR A 62 6.72 18.03 -14.95
C THR A 62 6.43 16.55 -14.73
N SER A 63 7.44 15.67 -14.83
CA SER A 63 7.26 14.23 -14.58
C SER A 63 6.83 13.96 -13.14
N ALA A 64 7.49 14.57 -12.15
CA ALA A 64 7.13 14.44 -10.74
C ALA A 64 5.70 14.93 -10.46
N ALA A 65 5.30 16.06 -11.04
CA ALA A 65 3.94 16.59 -10.89
C ALA A 65 2.90 15.64 -11.48
N THR A 66 3.11 15.14 -12.70
CA THR A 66 2.15 14.26 -13.38
C THR A 66 2.03 12.89 -12.69
N PHE A 67 3.15 12.23 -12.42
CA PHE A 67 3.14 10.94 -11.74
C PHE A 67 2.66 11.07 -10.28
N GLY A 68 3.05 12.14 -9.58
CA GLY A 68 2.55 12.45 -8.25
C GLY A 68 1.03 12.63 -8.23
N PHE A 69 0.47 13.42 -9.15
CA PHE A 69 -0.98 13.68 -9.22
C PHE A 69 -1.78 12.42 -9.54
N PHE A 70 -1.40 11.69 -10.60
CA PHE A 70 -2.12 10.48 -11.00
C PHE A 70 -2.02 9.37 -9.97
N MET A 71 -0.85 9.15 -9.38
CA MET A 71 -0.67 8.12 -8.35
C MET A 71 -1.35 8.52 -7.05
N SER A 72 -1.37 9.80 -6.69
CA SER A 72 -2.08 10.31 -5.51
C SER A 72 -3.58 10.02 -5.57
N ILE A 73 -4.24 10.31 -6.70
CA ILE A 73 -5.65 9.99 -6.93
C ILE A 73 -5.86 8.47 -7.05
N GLY A 74 -4.98 7.79 -7.79
CA GLY A 74 -5.04 6.34 -7.98
C GLY A 74 -4.92 5.57 -6.66
N THR A 75 -4.12 6.06 -5.71
CA THR A 75 -4.02 5.48 -4.37
C THR A 75 -5.31 5.66 -3.59
N VAL A 76 -5.97 6.83 -3.64
CA VAL A 76 -7.27 7.01 -2.97
C VAL A 76 -8.29 6.03 -3.53
N ILE A 77 -8.50 6.00 -4.85
CA ILE A 77 -9.51 5.14 -5.49
C ILE A 77 -9.20 3.65 -5.29
N ARG A 78 -7.93 3.23 -5.38
CA ARG A 78 -7.53 1.84 -5.17
C ARG A 78 -7.76 1.38 -3.72
N THR A 79 -7.66 2.30 -2.76
CA THR A 79 -7.73 1.92 -1.34
C THR A 79 -9.16 1.81 -0.84
N GLU A 80 -10.12 2.53 -1.43
CA GLU A 80 -11.57 2.33 -1.18
C GLU A 80 -12.00 0.86 -1.36
N GLY A 81 -11.39 0.13 -2.30
CA GLY A 81 -11.66 -1.31 -2.50
C GLY A 81 -10.87 -2.25 -1.57
N ARG A 82 -9.71 -1.82 -1.06
CA ARG A 82 -8.80 -2.65 -0.24
C ARG A 82 -9.09 -2.58 1.25
N ASP A 83 -9.72 -1.50 1.72
CA ASP A 83 -10.17 -1.41 3.11
C ASP A 83 -11.14 -2.56 3.45
N MET A 84 -11.88 -3.09 2.46
CA MET A 84 -12.71 -4.31 2.59
C MET A 84 -11.89 -5.62 2.68
N GLU A 85 -10.85 -5.82 1.86
CA GLU A 85 -10.05 -7.07 1.87
C GLU A 85 -9.17 -7.23 3.12
N GLY A 86 -8.64 -6.11 3.65
CA GLY A 86 -7.82 -6.12 4.86
C GLY A 86 -8.61 -6.54 6.10
N GLU A 87 -9.88 -6.11 6.21
CA GLU A 87 -10.79 -6.58 7.24
C GLU A 87 -11.12 -8.07 7.09
N ASP A 88 -11.31 -8.58 5.87
CA ASP A 88 -11.70 -9.97 5.65
C ASP A 88 -10.57 -10.97 5.91
N ILE A 89 -9.33 -10.64 5.53
CA ILE A 89 -8.16 -11.47 5.88
C ILE A 89 -7.90 -11.42 7.39
N MET A 90 -8.11 -10.26 8.02
CA MET A 90 -7.98 -10.08 9.47
C MET A 90 -9.08 -10.82 10.26
N ARG A 91 -10.32 -10.86 9.74
CA ARG A 91 -11.39 -11.70 10.27
C ARG A 91 -11.00 -13.18 10.19
N ARG A 92 -10.44 -13.62 9.06
CA ARG A 92 -9.97 -15.02 8.89
C ARG A 92 -8.82 -15.40 9.83
N LEU A 93 -7.86 -14.50 10.05
CA LEU A 93 -6.74 -14.75 10.97
C LEU A 93 -7.15 -14.67 12.46
N THR A 94 -8.10 -13.80 12.81
CA THR A 94 -8.66 -13.74 14.16
C THR A 94 -9.60 -14.91 14.47
N GLN A 95 -10.20 -15.53 13.45
CA GLN A 95 -11.24 -16.55 13.60
C GLN A 95 -10.73 -17.98 13.86
N GLU A 96 -9.41 -18.25 13.80
CA GLU A 96 -8.87 -19.57 14.16
C GLU A 96 -8.39 -19.63 15.62
N PRO A 97 -9.34 -19.79 16.57
CA PRO A 97 -9.22 -20.88 17.54
C PRO A 97 -10.55 -21.59 17.86
N ASN A 98 -11.63 -21.37 17.07
CA ASN A 98 -12.92 -21.98 17.38
C ASN A 98 -13.15 -23.34 16.70
N SER A 99 -12.40 -23.65 15.63
CA SER A 99 -12.40 -24.98 14.97
C SER A 99 -12.01 -26.10 15.95
N LEU A 100 -11.05 -25.82 16.85
CA LEU A 100 -10.64 -26.75 17.91
C LEU A 100 -11.69 -26.87 19.03
N ARG A 101 -12.45 -25.81 19.35
CA ARG A 101 -13.53 -25.89 20.35
C ARG A 101 -14.73 -26.67 19.83
N ILE A 102 -15.06 -26.54 18.54
CA ILE A 102 -16.14 -27.28 17.91
C ILE A 102 -15.79 -28.77 17.81
N LEU A 103 -14.56 -29.12 17.39
CA LEU A 103 -14.09 -30.51 17.38
C LEU A 103 -13.94 -31.10 18.79
N GLN A 104 -13.56 -30.28 19.79
CA GLN A 104 -13.54 -30.72 21.18
C GLN A 104 -14.94 -30.91 21.76
N MET A 105 -15.89 -30.01 21.46
CA MET A 105 -17.30 -30.20 21.84
C MET A 105 -17.90 -31.43 21.16
N GLU A 106 -17.55 -31.69 19.91
CA GLU A 106 -18.02 -32.87 19.17
C GLU A 106 -17.40 -34.16 19.72
N ARG A 107 -16.10 -34.16 20.05
CA ARG A 107 -15.46 -35.28 20.79
C ARG A 107 -16.06 -35.49 22.17
N MET A 108 -16.43 -34.43 22.88
CA MET A 108 -17.09 -34.52 24.19
C MET A 108 -18.49 -35.11 24.06
N LYS A 109 -19.28 -34.63 23.09
CA LYS A 109 -20.64 -35.14 22.83
C LYS A 109 -20.64 -36.62 22.40
N ASN A 110 -19.67 -37.04 21.58
CA ASN A 110 -19.52 -38.45 21.24
C ASN A 110 -19.07 -39.30 22.43
N ARG A 111 -18.18 -38.80 23.29
CA ARG A 111 -17.75 -39.52 24.49
C ARG A 111 -18.89 -39.71 25.50
N THR A 112 -19.78 -38.73 25.64
CA THR A 112 -20.96 -38.86 26.51
C THR A 112 -22.01 -39.82 25.93
N ARG A 113 -22.09 -39.96 24.59
CA ARG A 113 -22.98 -40.93 23.93
C ARG A 113 -22.50 -42.37 24.01
N GLU A 114 -21.20 -42.63 24.23
CA GLU A 114 -20.69 -43.99 24.48
C GLU A 114 -20.82 -44.43 25.95
N LEU A 115 -21.25 -43.54 26.85
CA LEU A 115 -21.38 -43.79 28.29
C LEU A 115 -22.85 -43.86 28.77
N SER A 116 -23.82 -43.93 27.85
CA SER A 116 -25.26 -44.17 28.12
C SER A 116 -25.77 -45.32 27.26
#